data_AF-A0A4U7F1N1-F1
#
_entry.id   AF-A0A4U7F1N1-F1
#
_cell.length_a   1.000
_cell.length_b   1.000
_cell.length_c   1.000
_cell.angle_alpha   90.00
_cell.angle_beta   90.00
_cell.angle_gamma   90.00
#
_symmetry.space_group_name_H-M   'P 1'
#
loop_
_entity.id
_entity.type
_entity.pdbx_description
1 polymer ?
#
loop_
_entity_poly.entity_id
_entity_poly.type
_entity_poly.pdbx_seq_one_letter_code
_entity_poly.pdbx_strand_id
1 'polypeptide(L)'
;HDRVRPVIGEQNARSVLWSLVVDDFVGEAAWTDLGAEWLAALDHPAVAGACPAAGGGDAPDRVQNLAATGERIWTLTRLFNAREGFDRTDDALPAPLRTEAADGTAGIDPESFDRLLDRYYAARGWGPTGLPTAATVDRLGLAGVVDDATPLDDRRIDLPSRGG
;
A
#
# COMPACT_ATOMS: atom_id res chain seq x y z
N HIS A 1 -2.40 16.84 -10.40
CA HIS A 1 -2.79 15.42 -10.56
C HIS A 1 -2.50 14.68 -9.27
N ASP A 2 -3.46 13.91 -8.76
CA ASP A 2 -3.30 13.17 -7.50
C ASP A 2 -2.39 11.95 -7.73
N ARG A 3 -1.10 12.10 -7.42
CA ARG A 3 -0.08 11.04 -7.63
C ARG A 3 -0.15 9.91 -6.60
N VAL A 4 -0.93 10.06 -5.53
CA VAL A 4 -0.97 9.10 -4.42
C VAL A 4 -1.67 7.79 -4.82
N ARG A 5 -2.84 7.89 -5.46
CA ARG A 5 -3.62 6.70 -5.86
C ARG A 5 -2.84 5.73 -6.76
N PRO A 6 -2.18 6.19 -7.84
CA PRO A 6 -1.35 5.31 -8.66
C PRO A 6 -0.26 4.63 -7.84
N VAL A 7 0.47 5.37 -6.99
CA VAL A 7 1.54 4.80 -6.16
C VAL A 7 1.02 3.72 -5.21
N ILE A 8 -0.12 3.94 -4.55
CA ILE A 8 -0.72 2.94 -3.65
C ILE A 8 -1.17 1.70 -4.44
N GLY A 9 -1.84 1.89 -5.58
CA GLY A 9 -2.25 0.79 -6.45
C GLY A 9 -1.07 -0.06 -6.87
N GLU A 10 0.01 0.60 -7.31
CA GLU A 10 1.26 -0.06 -7.71
C GLU A 10 1.91 -0.86 -6.58
N GLN A 11 1.99 -0.28 -5.39
CA GLN A 11 2.57 -0.94 -4.22
C GLN A 11 1.74 -2.15 -3.77
N ASN A 12 0.41 -2.03 -3.79
CA ASN A 12 -0.47 -3.15 -3.43
C ASN A 12 -0.35 -4.29 -4.46
N ALA A 13 -0.38 -3.96 -5.74
CA ALA A 13 -0.28 -4.95 -6.81
C ALA A 13 1.06 -5.70 -6.77
N ARG A 14 2.19 -4.98 -6.70
CA ARG A 14 3.52 -5.60 -6.60
C ARG A 14 3.66 -6.47 -5.35
N SER A 15 3.11 -6.04 -4.21
CA SER A 15 3.16 -6.82 -2.97
C SER A 15 2.50 -8.21 -3.13
N VAL A 16 1.39 -8.29 -3.88
CA VAL A 16 0.75 -9.56 -4.21
C VAL A 16 1.62 -10.37 -5.17
N LEU A 17 2.00 -9.78 -6.30
CA LEU A 17 2.73 -10.48 -7.37
C LEU A 17 4.08 -11.05 -6.88
N TRP A 18 4.83 -10.30 -6.07
CA TRP A 18 6.08 -10.79 -5.48
C TRP A 18 5.87 -11.93 -4.48
N SER A 19 4.72 -11.98 -3.80
CA SER A 19 4.37 -13.11 -2.92
C SER A 19 4.02 -14.37 -3.71
N LEU A 20 3.64 -14.21 -4.98
CA LEU A 20 3.40 -15.29 -5.93
C LEU A 20 4.66 -15.69 -6.71
N VAL A 21 5.81 -15.08 -6.40
CA VAL A 21 7.09 -15.25 -7.11
C VAL A 21 6.94 -14.94 -8.61
N VAL A 22 5.99 -14.07 -8.96
CA VAL A 22 5.82 -13.57 -10.31
C VAL A 22 6.86 -12.47 -10.52
N ASP A 23 7.73 -12.68 -11.50
CA ASP A 23 8.71 -11.65 -11.89
C ASP A 23 7.99 -10.43 -12.47
N ASP A 24 8.62 -9.25 -12.43
CA ASP A 24 7.96 -8.02 -12.88
C ASP A 24 7.54 -8.05 -14.37
N PHE A 25 8.21 -8.83 -15.24
CA PHE A 25 7.83 -8.93 -16.66
C PHE A 25 6.56 -9.75 -16.86
N VAL A 26 6.41 -10.85 -16.14
CA VAL A 26 5.15 -11.62 -16.11
C VAL A 26 4.09 -10.89 -15.30
N GLY A 27 4.51 -10.13 -14.29
CA GLY A 27 3.66 -9.31 -13.42
C GLY A 27 2.97 -8.18 -14.16
N GLU A 28 3.63 -7.56 -15.15
CA GLU A 28 3.00 -6.59 -16.04
C GLU A 28 1.84 -7.19 -16.84
N ALA A 29 1.97 -8.45 -17.28
CA ALA A 29 0.90 -9.15 -17.97
C ALA A 29 -0.25 -9.58 -17.03
N ALA A 30 0.04 -9.85 -15.76
CA ALA A 30 -0.93 -10.20 -14.71
C ALA A 30 -1.47 -8.99 -13.94
N TRP A 31 -1.10 -7.76 -14.32
CA TRP A 31 -1.41 -6.55 -13.56
C TRP A 31 -2.90 -6.30 -13.43
N THR A 32 -3.67 -6.67 -14.46
CA THR A 32 -5.11 -6.36 -14.52
C THR A 32 -5.94 -7.17 -13.55
N ASP A 33 -5.51 -8.38 -13.20
CA ASP A 33 -6.25 -9.29 -12.32
C ASP A 33 -5.48 -9.66 -11.04
N LEU A 34 -4.24 -9.20 -10.88
CA LEU A 34 -3.34 -9.50 -9.76
C LEU A 34 -3.08 -11.01 -9.59
N GLY A 35 -3.17 -11.79 -10.67
CA GLY A 35 -3.07 -13.25 -10.62
C GLY A 35 -4.36 -13.93 -10.12
N ALA A 36 -5.49 -13.23 -10.08
CA ALA A 36 -6.78 -13.78 -9.67
C ALA A 36 -7.18 -15.00 -10.48
N GLU A 37 -7.03 -14.98 -11.81
CA GLU A 37 -7.40 -16.11 -12.66
C GLU A 37 -6.47 -17.30 -12.43
N TRP A 38 -5.17 -17.04 -12.24
CA TRP A 38 -4.21 -18.09 -11.93
C TRP A 38 -4.52 -18.77 -10.58
N LEU A 39 -4.78 -17.99 -9.53
CA LEU A 39 -5.15 -18.51 -8.22
C LEU A 39 -6.51 -19.22 -8.24
N ALA A 40 -7.45 -18.76 -9.07
CA ALA A 40 -8.76 -19.40 -9.23
C ALA A 40 -8.64 -20.76 -9.92
N ALA A 41 -7.74 -20.90 -10.89
CA ALA A 41 -7.45 -22.17 -11.54
C ALA A 41 -6.85 -23.23 -10.59
N LEU A 42 -6.33 -22.81 -9.43
CA LEU A 42 -5.76 -23.67 -8.39
C LEU A 42 -6.70 -23.84 -7.18
N ASP A 43 -7.94 -23.36 -7.26
CA ASP A 43 -8.89 -23.34 -6.13
C ASP A 43 -8.31 -22.69 -4.86
N HIS A 44 -7.43 -21.68 -5.01
CA HIS A 44 -6.67 -21.13 -3.89
C HIS A 44 -7.59 -20.34 -2.93
N PRO A 45 -7.50 -20.55 -1.60
CA PRO A 45 -8.42 -19.95 -0.61
C PRO A 45 -8.44 -18.41 -0.60
N ALA A 46 -7.35 -17.75 -1.02
CA ALA A 46 -7.30 -16.28 -1.13
C ALA A 46 -8.27 -15.72 -2.18
N VAL A 47 -8.71 -16.54 -3.14
CA VAL A 47 -9.74 -16.21 -4.14
C VAL A 47 -10.95 -17.16 -4.07
N ALA A 48 -10.86 -18.24 -3.30
CA ALA A 48 -11.95 -19.17 -3.03
C ALA A 48 -12.84 -18.65 -1.89
N GLY A 49 -13.69 -17.68 -2.26
CA GLY A 49 -14.82 -17.19 -1.46
C GLY A 49 -16.07 -16.98 -2.33
N ALA A 50 -16.13 -17.64 -3.50
CA ALA A 50 -17.02 -17.32 -4.62
C ALA A 50 -17.53 -18.55 -5.39
N CYS A 51 -17.52 -19.75 -4.80
CA CYS A 51 -18.11 -20.93 -5.43
C CYS A 51 -18.83 -21.79 -4.39
N PRO A 52 -20.16 -21.80 -4.35
CA PRO A 52 -20.89 -23.02 -4.65
C PRO A 52 -21.06 -23.11 -6.17
N ALA A 53 -20.86 -24.31 -6.72
CA ALA A 53 -21.03 -24.61 -8.13
C ALA A 53 -22.24 -23.88 -8.77
N ALA A 54 -22.03 -23.33 -9.97
CA ALA A 54 -23.07 -22.92 -10.91
C ALA A 54 -24.23 -22.07 -10.33
N GLY A 55 -24.12 -20.74 -10.40
CA GLY A 55 -25.27 -19.85 -10.20
C GLY A 55 -24.82 -18.43 -9.88
N GLY A 56 -25.29 -17.46 -10.66
CA GLY A 56 -24.92 -16.05 -10.51
C GLY A 56 -25.40 -15.43 -9.19
N GLY A 57 -24.58 -14.51 -8.67
CA GLY A 57 -24.93 -13.59 -7.57
C GLY A 57 -23.83 -13.47 -6.50
N ASP A 58 -23.25 -12.28 -6.37
CA ASP A 58 -22.57 -11.72 -5.18
C ASP A 58 -21.31 -12.41 -4.61
N ALA A 59 -20.46 -12.95 -5.48
CA ALA A 59 -19.06 -13.21 -5.11
C ALA A 59 -18.29 -11.88 -4.91
N PRO A 60 -17.54 -11.67 -3.80
CA PRO A 60 -16.64 -10.54 -3.70
C PRO A 60 -15.64 -10.58 -4.87
N ASP A 61 -15.43 -9.44 -5.50
CA ASP A 61 -14.50 -9.29 -6.62
C ASP A 61 -13.12 -9.83 -6.20
N ARG A 62 -12.68 -10.92 -6.83
CA ARG A 62 -11.41 -11.61 -6.53
C ARG A 62 -10.23 -10.63 -6.58
N VAL A 63 -10.29 -9.65 -7.48
CA VAL A 63 -9.28 -8.60 -7.63
C VAL A 63 -9.28 -7.68 -6.42
N GLN A 64 -10.45 -7.33 -5.87
CA GLN A 64 -10.55 -6.50 -4.65
C GLN A 64 -9.99 -7.23 -3.43
N ASN A 65 -10.21 -8.54 -3.30
CA ASN A 65 -9.63 -9.36 -2.23
C ASN A 65 -8.10 -9.40 -2.31
N LEU A 66 -7.55 -9.54 -3.51
CA LEU A 66 -6.11 -9.51 -3.74
C LEU A 66 -5.55 -8.10 -3.50
N ALA A 67 -6.23 -7.04 -3.93
CA ALA A 67 -5.82 -5.67 -3.66
C ALA A 67 -5.76 -5.37 -2.14
N ALA A 68 -6.73 -5.85 -1.36
CA ALA A 68 -6.72 -5.76 0.10
C ALA A 68 -5.58 -6.58 0.72
N THR A 69 -5.24 -7.74 0.13
CA THR A 69 -4.08 -8.53 0.53
C THR A 69 -2.77 -7.78 0.27
N GLY A 70 -2.65 -7.10 -0.87
CA GLY A 70 -1.53 -6.20 -1.16
C GLY A 70 -1.39 -5.06 -0.15
N GLU A 71 -2.50 -4.44 0.23
CA GLU A 71 -2.51 -3.41 1.29
C GLU A 71 -2.03 -3.96 2.64
N ARG A 72 -2.47 -5.18 3.00
CA ARG A 72 -2.04 -5.88 4.22
C ARG A 72 -0.54 -6.14 4.21
N ILE A 73 0.01 -6.68 3.11
CA ILE A 73 1.45 -6.98 2.98
C ILE A 73 2.28 -5.70 3.06
N TRP A 74 1.86 -4.64 2.36
CA TRP A 74 2.55 -3.36 2.40
C TRP A 74 2.55 -2.74 3.81
N THR A 75 1.40 -2.81 4.50
CA THR A 75 1.29 -2.31 5.87
C THR A 75 2.10 -3.15 6.86
N LEU A 76 2.12 -4.48 6.70
CA LEU A 76 2.99 -5.37 7.48
C LEU A 76 4.47 -5.00 7.32
N THR A 77 4.89 -4.67 6.10
CA THR A 77 6.26 -4.21 5.83
C THR A 77 6.55 -2.90 6.57
N ARG A 78 5.60 -1.95 6.59
CA ARG A 78 5.75 -0.71 7.37
C ARG A 78 5.81 -0.98 8.87
N LEU A 79 4.99 -1.88 9.42
CA LEU A 79 5.03 -2.25 10.83
C LEU A 79 6.37 -2.88 11.22
N PHE A 80 6.91 -3.75 10.36
CA PHE A 80 8.26 -4.29 10.56
C PHE A 80 9.29 -3.16 10.61
N ASN A 81 9.33 -2.28 9.62
CA ASN A 81 10.26 -1.15 9.59
C ASN A 81 10.10 -0.25 10.84
N ALA A 82 8.86 0.01 11.26
CA ALA A 82 8.55 0.81 12.45
C ALA A 82 9.13 0.20 13.72
N ARG A 83 9.00 -1.13 13.88
CA ARG A 83 9.61 -1.87 14.99
C ARG A 83 11.14 -1.80 14.98
N GLU A 84 11.74 -1.76 13.79
CA GLU A 84 13.19 -1.58 13.62
C GLU A 84 13.64 -0.09 13.70
N GLY A 85 12.72 0.83 14.02
CA GLY A 85 13.01 2.23 14.31
C GLY A 85 12.84 3.20 13.14
N PHE A 86 12.24 2.77 12.02
CA PHE A 86 11.96 3.66 10.89
C PHE A 86 10.67 4.43 11.07
N ASP A 87 10.69 5.72 10.75
CA ASP A 87 9.51 6.59 10.78
C ASP A 87 9.46 7.53 9.57
N ARG A 88 8.64 8.59 9.65
CA ARG A 88 8.54 9.63 8.62
C ARG A 88 9.89 10.26 8.28
N THR A 89 10.81 10.40 9.24
CA THR A 89 12.10 11.07 9.03
C THR A 89 12.99 10.30 8.06
N ASP A 90 12.79 8.99 7.93
CA ASP A 90 13.49 8.12 6.97
C ASP A 90 12.87 8.12 5.58
N ASP A 91 11.63 8.59 5.43
CA ASP A 91 10.94 8.72 4.15
C ASP A 91 11.41 9.99 3.41
N ALA A 92 12.72 10.18 3.27
CA ALA A 92 13.34 11.39 2.75
C ALA A 92 14.01 11.20 1.37
N LEU A 93 14.01 12.26 0.56
CA LEU A 93 14.72 12.26 -0.71
C LEU A 93 16.23 12.47 -0.53
N PRO A 94 17.09 11.65 -1.17
CA PRO A 94 18.52 11.92 -1.28
C PRO A 94 18.81 13.32 -1.84
N ALA A 95 19.89 13.96 -1.37
CA ALA A 95 20.26 15.32 -1.77
C ALA A 95 20.33 15.55 -3.30
N PRO A 96 20.81 14.60 -4.14
CA PRO A 96 20.81 14.78 -5.58
C PRO A 96 19.42 14.96 -6.20
N LEU A 97 18.37 14.38 -5.62
CA LEU A 97 17.00 14.54 -6.11
C LEU A 97 16.37 15.87 -5.70
N ARG A 98 16.95 16.56 -4.72
CA ARG A 98 16.49 17.86 -4.20
C ARG A 98 17.23 19.04 -4.84
N THR A 99 18.29 18.78 -5.59
CA THR A 99 19.14 19.80 -6.19
C THR A 99 18.87 19.87 -7.69
N GLU A 100 19.01 21.05 -8.27
CA GLU A 100 18.96 21.21 -9.73
C GLU A 100 20.07 20.40 -10.40
N ALA A 101 19.70 19.64 -11.43
CA ALA A 101 20.65 18.86 -12.21
C ALA A 101 21.45 19.76 -13.16
N ALA A 102 22.60 19.24 -13.64
CA ALA A 102 23.49 19.99 -14.53
C ALA A 102 22.85 20.40 -15.87
N ASP A 103 21.76 19.74 -16.27
CA ASP A 103 20.99 20.03 -17.48
C ASP A 103 19.87 21.07 -17.27
N GLY A 104 19.78 21.66 -16.07
CA GLY A 104 18.76 22.63 -15.70
C GLY A 104 17.45 22.00 -15.22
N THR A 105 17.38 20.68 -15.05
CA THR A 105 16.21 20.04 -14.45
C THR A 105 16.10 20.43 -12.98
N ALA A 106 15.01 21.11 -12.62
CA ALA A 106 14.77 21.52 -11.24
C ALA A 106 14.68 20.32 -10.29
N GLY A 107 15.30 20.46 -9.11
CA GLY A 107 15.17 19.49 -8.03
C GLY A 107 13.75 19.43 -7.47
N ILE A 108 13.44 18.36 -6.75
CA ILE A 108 12.16 18.20 -6.08
C ILE A 108 12.11 19.12 -4.86
N ASP A 109 11.08 19.97 -4.81
CA ASP A 109 10.80 20.84 -3.66
C ASP A 109 10.48 20.01 -2.40
N PRO A 110 11.25 20.15 -1.31
CA PRO A 110 11.04 19.39 -0.08
C PRO A 110 9.66 19.60 0.55
N GLU A 111 9.14 20.83 0.53
CA GLU A 111 7.84 21.12 1.15
C GLU A 111 6.69 20.46 0.37
N SER A 112 6.78 20.47 -0.96
CA SER A 112 5.84 19.76 -1.83
C SER A 112 5.91 18.26 -1.67
N PHE A 113 7.09 17.72 -1.40
CA PHE A 113 7.27 16.29 -1.11
C PHE A 113 6.67 15.92 0.25
N ASP A 114 6.86 16.73 1.29
CA ASP A 114 6.27 16.52 2.61
C ASP A 114 4.73 16.54 2.57
N ARG A 115 4.14 17.47 1.81
CA ARG A 115 2.69 17.48 1.54
C ARG A 115 2.23 16.26 0.75
N LEU A 116 3.08 15.69 -0.10
CA LEU A 116 2.78 14.44 -0.80
C LEU A 116 2.78 13.25 0.18
N LEU A 117 3.74 13.19 1.11
CA LEU A 117 3.78 12.20 2.18
C LEU A 117 2.53 12.25 3.06
N ASP A 118 2.09 13.45 3.49
CA ASP A 118 0.85 13.59 4.27
C ASP A 118 -0.35 13.00 3.55
N ARG A 119 -0.47 13.28 2.24
CA ARG A 119 -1.56 12.72 1.44
C ARG A 119 -1.45 11.21 1.28
N TYR A 120 -0.23 10.70 1.14
CA TYR A 120 0.05 9.28 1.05
C TYR A 120 -0.31 8.55 2.35
N TYR A 121 0.15 9.03 3.51
CA TYR A 121 -0.16 8.45 4.81
C TYR A 121 -1.66 8.54 5.11
N ALA A 122 -2.31 9.68 4.84
CA ALA A 122 -3.75 9.81 4.98
C ALA A 122 -4.51 8.76 4.13
N ALA A 123 -4.11 8.57 2.88
CA ALA A 123 -4.72 7.59 1.98
C ALA A 123 -4.47 6.13 2.41
N ARG A 124 -3.37 5.86 3.12
CA ARG A 124 -3.05 4.56 3.74
C ARG A 124 -3.76 4.33 5.08
N GLY A 125 -4.41 5.36 5.64
CA GLY A 125 -4.96 5.30 7.01
C GLY A 125 -3.87 5.33 8.09
N TRP A 126 -2.72 5.91 7.77
CA TRP A 126 -1.58 6.11 8.66
C TRP A 126 -1.64 7.52 9.26
N GLY A 127 -0.86 7.75 10.31
CA GLY A 127 -0.83 9.04 11.00
C GLY A 127 0.34 9.93 10.58
N PRO A 128 0.55 11.04 11.32
CA PRO A 128 1.53 12.07 10.97
C PRO A 128 2.98 11.61 11.13
N THR A 129 3.26 10.58 11.94
CA THR A 129 4.61 10.01 12.06
C THR A 129 4.90 8.99 10.95
N GLY A 130 3.94 8.79 10.03
CA GLY A 130 4.05 7.84 8.93
C GLY A 130 3.82 6.40 9.39
N LEU A 131 3.22 6.19 10.55
CA LEU A 131 2.98 4.86 11.11
C LEU A 131 1.52 4.44 10.92
N PRO A 132 1.25 3.13 10.76
CA PRO A 132 -0.12 2.64 10.76
C PRO A 132 -0.84 2.98 12.07
N THR A 133 -2.14 3.28 11.97
CA THR A 133 -3.00 3.48 13.14
C THR A 133 -3.57 2.15 13.63
N ALA A 134 -3.98 2.07 14.90
CA ALA A 134 -4.69 0.89 15.43
C ALA A 134 -5.90 0.49 14.58
N ALA A 135 -6.68 1.49 14.12
CA ALA A 135 -7.82 1.24 13.24
C ALA A 135 -7.43 0.58 11.90
N THR A 136 -6.28 0.95 11.33
CA THR A 136 -5.74 0.34 10.10
C THR A 136 -5.24 -1.08 10.36
N VAL A 137 -4.55 -1.30 11.48
CA VAL A 137 -4.08 -2.63 11.91
C VAL A 137 -5.25 -3.59 12.08
N ASP A 138 -6.31 -3.16 12.77
CA ASP A 138 -7.51 -3.96 13.01
C ASP A 138 -8.23 -4.30 11.70
N ARG A 139 -8.48 -3.29 10.84
CA ARG A 139 -9.14 -3.47 9.55
C ARG A 139 -8.40 -4.47 8.64
N LEU A 140 -7.07 -4.47 8.69
CA LEU A 140 -6.24 -5.36 7.89
C LEU A 140 -5.98 -6.73 8.55
N GLY A 141 -6.47 -6.96 9.77
CA GLY A 141 -6.26 -8.22 10.50
C GLY A 141 -4.80 -8.42 10.92
N LEU A 142 -4.09 -7.34 11.24
CA LEU A 142 -2.67 -7.34 11.62
C LEU A 142 -2.45 -7.24 13.15
N ALA A 143 -3.51 -7.18 13.95
CA ALA A 143 -3.38 -7.02 15.40
C ALA A 143 -2.49 -8.09 16.07
N GLY A 144 -2.48 -9.32 15.53
CA GLY A 144 -1.65 -10.42 16.06
C GLY A 144 -0.15 -10.31 15.80
N VAL A 145 0.31 -9.34 14.98
CA VAL A 145 1.75 -9.09 14.74
C VAL A 145 2.26 -7.81 15.40
N VAL A 146 1.39 -7.05 16.06
CA VAL A 146 1.76 -5.84 16.79
C VAL A 146 2.01 -6.21 18.25
N ASP A 147 3.20 -5.85 18.75
CA ASP A 147 3.63 -6.03 20.14
C ASP A 147 4.04 -4.69 20.75
N ASP A 148 4.48 -4.71 22.02
CA ASP A 148 4.92 -3.52 22.75
C ASP A 148 6.13 -2.81 22.09
N ALA A 149 6.85 -3.48 21.20
CA ALA A 149 7.98 -2.91 20.46
C ALA A 149 7.56 -2.28 19.12
N THR A 150 6.30 -2.45 18.70
CA THR A 150 5.81 -2.00 17.40
C THR A 150 5.02 -0.69 17.56
N PRO A 151 5.62 0.48 17.25
CA PRO A 151 4.94 1.75 17.43
C PRO A 151 3.82 1.95 16.40
N LEU A 152 2.72 2.54 16.85
CA LEU A 152 1.57 2.92 16.02
C LEU A 152 1.30 4.42 16.17
N ASP A 153 0.66 5.00 15.16
CA ASP A 153 0.12 6.35 15.28
C ASP A 153 -1.23 6.35 16.00
N ASP A 154 -1.40 7.26 16.97
CA ASP A 154 -2.63 7.43 17.76
C ASP A 154 -3.82 7.93 16.92
N ARG A 155 -3.54 8.60 15.81
CA ARG A 155 -4.55 9.23 14.95
C ARG A 155 -4.14 9.21 13.49
N ARG A 156 -5.15 9.14 12.62
CA ARG A 156 -4.97 9.36 11.19
C ARG A 156 -4.72 10.84 10.88
N ILE A 157 -4.18 11.10 9.70
CA ILE A 157 -4.15 12.45 9.12
C ILE A 157 -5.53 12.78 8.54
N ASP A 158 -6.19 13.80 9.09
CA ASP A 158 -7.40 14.36 8.50
C ASP A 158 -7.00 15.47 7.53
N LEU A 159 -7.02 15.16 6.23
CA LEU A 159 -6.79 16.15 5.20
C LEU A 159 -8.01 17.07 5.07
N PRO A 160 -7.83 18.38 4.85
CA PRO A 160 -8.94 19.26 4.54
C PRO A 160 -9.68 18.76 3.30
N SER A 161 -11.01 18.64 3.40
CA SER A 161 -11.88 18.35 2.26
C SER A 161 -11.52 19.31 1.13
N ARG A 162 -11.25 18.79 -0.08
CA ARG A 162 -10.99 19.64 -1.25
C ARG A 162 -12.17 20.62 -1.36
N GLY A 163 -11.94 21.90 -1.10
CA GLY A 163 -12.92 22.95 -1.32
C GLY A 163 -13.41 22.87 -2.77
N GLY A 164 -14.73 22.98 -2.95
CA GLY A 164 -15.41 22.92 -4.25
C GLY A 164 -15.14 24.12 -5.14
#